data_AF-A0AAU5ZQV3-F1
#
_entry.id   AF-A0AAU5ZQV3-F1
#
_cell.length_a   1.000
_cell.length_b   1.000
_cell.length_c   1.000
_cell.angle_alpha   90.00
_cell.angle_beta   90.00
_cell.angle_gamma   90.00
#
_symmetry.space_group_name_H-M   'P 1'
#
loop_
_entity.id
_entity.type
_entity.pdbx_description
1 polymer ?
#
loop_
_entity_poly.entity_id
_entity_poly.type
_entity_poly.pdbx_seq_one_letter_code
_entity_poly.pdbx_strand_id
1 'polypeptide(L)'
;MISPAAPAEPKVTSSDPEVVAMFDWARKKANSWVQLPGTTGPINVDEYQTGGTGTAPYAPTYWAGYANRSAYYSRDMTHQLAGAHLIGLDTENETMLRSYAASATAEHKYFPVWSLNFDAKTYLSIDYKSPDNFVREVPTTFELVEKAAQAYLWTGDRRYVDDPVLWDFYRHATEQFIDLHNSARPNGKVKVAEGTGNGIFSGAASYNEQDGDGLAEAGDGIASEYQAYLAMAVLARGKGDTALARTYDKRAADLKAYFNDDWSGTGSGADMVRAYTLSGTPVTGWGKENSVFMPMKQIIEPGARGDAYLDYIEAQELGPEGSPNIESTMYLPDMFFKNNRDDTAWQWMKKIYGERELQHVNSSQGPNGDYPEVSFTLVSQTVEGLMGIAPDAADHRVTTQSRLPSGMKWLQAADVPVGTGTITVRHDGATRTTLTNNAHGGAYQWEARFPGVHKKIKVNGVPQRVRTKTVGGVTYTYATPTVRAGATAVVQVAD
;
A
#
# COMPACT_ATOMS: atom_id res chain seq x y z
N MET A 1 5.22 -1.41 -28.51
CA MET A 1 5.47 -2.85 -28.28
C MET A 1 4.20 -3.48 -27.74
N ILE A 2 3.88 -4.71 -28.13
CA ILE A 2 2.73 -5.44 -27.57
C ILE A 2 3.14 -5.89 -26.17
N SER A 3 2.58 -5.29 -25.13
CA SER A 3 2.76 -5.76 -23.75
C SER A 3 2.29 -7.22 -23.68
N PRO A 4 3.01 -8.13 -22.97
CA PRO A 4 2.48 -9.46 -22.71
C PRO A 4 1.09 -9.34 -22.09
N ALA A 5 0.17 -10.24 -22.45
CA ALA A 5 -1.13 -10.27 -21.79
C ALA A 5 -0.92 -10.56 -20.29
N ALA A 6 -1.55 -9.76 -19.43
CA ALA A 6 -1.60 -9.98 -17.99
C ALA A 6 -1.91 -11.47 -17.71
N PRO A 7 -1.10 -12.17 -16.90
CA PRO A 7 -1.34 -13.58 -16.60
C PRO A 7 -2.67 -13.82 -15.87
N ALA A 8 -3.16 -12.82 -15.13
CA ALA A 8 -4.47 -12.84 -14.50
C ALA A 8 -5.44 -11.84 -15.15
N GLU A 9 -6.71 -12.23 -15.24
CA GLU A 9 -7.77 -11.40 -15.81
C GLU A 9 -8.97 -11.29 -14.84
N PRO A 10 -8.82 -10.63 -13.67
CA PRO A 10 -9.96 -10.40 -12.79
C PRO A 10 -11.04 -9.57 -13.50
N LYS A 11 -12.29 -9.81 -13.13
CA LYS A 11 -13.47 -9.17 -13.73
C LYS A 11 -14.37 -8.58 -12.67
N VAL A 12 -14.81 -7.36 -12.89
CA VAL A 12 -15.75 -6.67 -12.00
C VAL A 12 -17.10 -6.52 -12.69
N THR A 13 -18.16 -6.84 -11.96
CA THR A 13 -19.55 -6.54 -12.35
C THR A 13 -20.25 -5.90 -11.18
N SER A 14 -21.16 -4.95 -11.43
CA SER A 14 -21.78 -4.16 -10.37
C SER A 14 -23.16 -3.65 -10.75
N SER A 15 -23.94 -3.28 -9.74
CA SER A 15 -25.10 -2.40 -9.92
C SER A 15 -24.74 -0.97 -10.33
N ASP A 16 -23.47 -0.58 -10.16
CA ASP A 16 -22.91 0.71 -10.55
C ASP A 16 -22.03 0.53 -11.79
N PRO A 17 -22.43 1.05 -12.98
CA PRO A 17 -21.62 0.90 -14.19
C PRO A 17 -20.29 1.67 -14.15
N GLU A 18 -20.15 2.68 -13.29
CA GLU A 18 -18.94 3.50 -13.22
C GLU A 18 -17.75 2.71 -12.67
N VAL A 19 -17.94 1.94 -11.58
CA VAL A 19 -16.87 1.08 -11.04
C VAL A 19 -16.43 0.00 -12.04
N VAL A 20 -17.36 -0.51 -12.86
CA VAL A 20 -17.04 -1.49 -13.91
C VAL A 20 -16.15 -0.85 -14.98
N ALA A 21 -16.55 0.32 -15.50
CA ALA A 21 -15.78 1.04 -16.52
C ALA A 21 -14.39 1.45 -16.01
N MET A 22 -14.32 1.96 -14.78
CA MET A 22 -13.08 2.34 -14.12
C MET A 22 -12.15 1.13 -13.94
N PHE A 23 -12.63 0.01 -13.40
CA PHE A 23 -11.81 -1.19 -13.21
C PHE A 23 -11.30 -1.75 -14.55
N ASP A 24 -12.15 -1.80 -15.58
CA ASP A 24 -11.76 -2.27 -16.91
C ASP A 24 -10.68 -1.38 -17.55
N TRP A 25 -10.81 -0.05 -17.39
CA TRP A 25 -9.78 0.90 -17.83
C TRP A 25 -8.48 0.69 -17.05
N ALA A 26 -8.57 0.69 -15.73
CA ALA A 26 -7.43 0.61 -14.82
C ALA A 26 -6.62 -0.66 -15.06
N ARG A 27 -7.30 -1.82 -15.15
CA ARG A 27 -6.66 -3.11 -15.43
C ARG A 27 -5.91 -3.12 -16.77
N LYS A 28 -6.55 -2.62 -17.84
CA LYS A 28 -5.92 -2.55 -19.18
C LYS A 28 -4.74 -1.59 -19.19
N LYS A 29 -4.88 -0.44 -18.52
CA LYS A 29 -3.85 0.59 -18.45
C LYS A 29 -2.65 0.11 -17.62
N ALA A 30 -2.88 -0.52 -16.46
CA ALA A 30 -1.85 -1.12 -15.62
C ALA A 30 -1.02 -2.14 -16.41
N ASN A 31 -1.67 -3.03 -17.16
CA ASN A 31 -0.97 -4.00 -17.99
C ASN A 31 -0.15 -3.36 -19.14
N SER A 32 -0.44 -2.12 -19.54
CA SER A 32 0.33 -1.43 -20.59
C SER A 32 1.72 -0.97 -20.15
N TRP A 33 1.99 -0.97 -18.84
CA TRP A 33 3.26 -0.53 -18.24
C TRP A 33 4.29 -1.64 -18.05
N VAL A 34 3.92 -2.89 -18.32
CA VAL A 34 4.77 -4.06 -18.12
C VAL A 34 5.88 -4.10 -19.17
N GLN A 35 7.11 -4.28 -18.71
CA GLN A 35 8.25 -4.48 -19.60
C GLN A 35 8.29 -5.93 -20.06
N LEU A 36 8.62 -6.16 -21.34
CA LEU A 36 8.82 -7.51 -21.84
C LEU A 36 10.23 -8.00 -21.46
N PRO A 37 10.38 -9.02 -20.60
CA PRO A 37 11.69 -9.47 -20.14
C PRO A 37 12.60 -9.90 -21.30
N GLY A 38 13.89 -9.59 -21.21
CA GLY A 38 14.90 -9.85 -22.24
C GLY A 38 14.89 -8.85 -23.40
N THR A 39 13.91 -7.96 -23.48
CA THR A 39 13.93 -6.86 -24.45
C THR A 39 15.09 -5.93 -24.14
N THR A 40 15.93 -5.65 -25.14
CA THR A 40 17.00 -4.66 -24.99
C THR A 40 16.41 -3.27 -25.19
N GLY A 41 16.50 -2.43 -24.16
CA GLY A 41 16.02 -1.05 -24.18
C GLY A 41 17.03 -0.08 -23.58
N PRO A 42 16.80 1.24 -23.73
CA PRO A 42 17.71 2.25 -23.21
C PRO A 42 17.73 2.28 -21.68
N ILE A 43 18.88 2.66 -21.12
CA ILE A 43 19.05 2.94 -19.68
C ILE A 43 19.44 4.40 -19.48
N ASN A 44 19.08 4.95 -18.33
CA ASN A 44 19.31 6.33 -17.93
C ASN A 44 18.67 7.36 -18.87
N VAL A 45 17.45 7.04 -19.35
CA VAL A 45 16.60 8.02 -20.01
C VAL A 45 15.98 8.91 -18.94
N ASP A 46 16.13 10.22 -19.10
CA ASP A 46 15.50 11.25 -18.28
C ASP A 46 15.28 12.54 -19.08
N GLU A 47 14.80 13.60 -18.42
CA GLU A 47 14.48 14.89 -19.05
C GLU A 47 15.70 15.58 -19.69
N TYR A 48 16.90 15.30 -19.18
CA TYR A 48 18.16 15.88 -19.64
C TYR A 48 18.94 14.94 -20.56
N GLN A 49 18.64 13.63 -20.50
CA GLN A 49 19.28 12.57 -21.28
C GLN A 49 18.24 11.70 -22.00
N THR A 50 17.47 12.28 -22.92
CA THR A 50 16.35 11.61 -23.59
C THR A 50 16.75 10.38 -24.43
N GLY A 51 18.02 10.27 -24.83
CA GLY A 51 18.56 9.11 -25.55
C GLY A 51 19.13 8.01 -24.65
N GLY A 52 19.17 8.22 -23.34
CA GLY A 52 19.85 7.31 -22.41
C GLY A 52 21.39 7.40 -22.49
N THR A 53 22.06 6.61 -21.65
CA THR A 53 23.54 6.49 -21.64
C THR A 53 24.03 5.14 -22.18
N GLY A 54 23.10 4.24 -22.52
CA GLY A 54 23.39 2.91 -22.99
C GLY A 54 22.11 2.10 -23.18
N THR A 55 22.27 0.78 -23.33
CA THR A 55 21.14 -0.16 -23.39
C THR A 55 21.43 -1.38 -22.52
N ALA A 56 20.37 -2.02 -22.01
CA ALA A 56 20.46 -3.24 -21.23
C ALA A 56 19.25 -4.16 -21.53
N PRO A 57 19.39 -5.49 -21.35
CA PRO A 57 18.24 -6.38 -21.36
C PRO A 57 17.38 -6.11 -20.13
N TYR A 58 16.09 -5.86 -20.33
CA TYR A 58 15.17 -5.61 -19.24
C TYR A 58 14.85 -6.90 -18.46
N ALA A 59 14.74 -6.77 -17.15
CA ALA A 59 14.23 -7.76 -16.23
C ALA A 59 12.69 -7.75 -16.20
N PRO A 60 12.03 -8.76 -15.60
CA PRO A 60 10.60 -8.70 -15.29
C PRO A 60 10.34 -7.53 -14.35
N THR A 61 9.85 -6.42 -14.91
CA THR A 61 9.59 -5.16 -14.21
C THR A 61 8.41 -4.47 -14.88
N TYR A 62 7.86 -3.45 -14.23
CA TYR A 62 6.89 -2.53 -14.81
C TYR A 62 7.27 -1.09 -14.52
N TRP A 63 6.70 -0.16 -15.26
CA TRP A 63 6.92 1.27 -15.06
C TRP A 63 6.31 1.74 -13.73
N ALA A 64 7.11 2.37 -12.87
CA ALA A 64 6.62 3.00 -11.65
C ALA A 64 7.27 4.39 -11.48
N GLY A 65 6.52 5.47 -11.57
CA GLY A 65 7.05 6.83 -11.72
C GLY A 65 6.90 7.36 -13.13
N TYR A 66 7.69 8.38 -13.49
CA TYR A 66 7.47 9.12 -14.74
C TYR A 66 7.67 8.28 -16.00
N ALA A 67 6.69 8.30 -16.91
CA ALA A 67 6.69 7.55 -18.17
C ALA A 67 7.74 8.04 -19.18
N ASN A 68 8.34 9.21 -18.95
CA ASN A 68 9.42 9.74 -19.75
C ASN A 68 10.83 9.35 -19.24
N ARG A 69 10.94 8.51 -18.21
CA ARG A 69 12.21 8.01 -17.66
C ARG A 69 12.30 6.49 -17.70
N SER A 70 13.46 5.93 -18.06
CA SER A 70 13.63 4.47 -18.24
C SER A 70 13.78 3.69 -16.91
N ALA A 71 12.90 3.94 -15.94
CA ALA A 71 13.04 3.43 -14.59
C ALA A 71 11.72 3.13 -13.89
N TYR A 72 11.85 2.45 -12.77
CA TYR A 72 10.84 2.35 -11.74
C TYR A 72 11.36 2.97 -10.44
N TYR A 73 10.47 3.62 -9.67
CA TYR A 73 10.77 4.32 -8.42
C TYR A 73 10.25 3.53 -7.24
N SER A 74 10.92 3.65 -6.11
CA SER A 74 10.64 2.86 -4.92
C SER A 74 9.31 3.25 -4.30
N ARG A 75 9.05 4.56 -4.14
CA ARG A 75 7.76 5.08 -3.66
C ARG A 75 6.61 4.58 -4.53
N ASP A 76 6.68 4.83 -5.83
CA ASP A 76 5.61 4.44 -6.74
C ASP A 76 5.36 2.94 -6.77
N MET A 77 6.44 2.14 -6.80
CA MET A 77 6.30 0.69 -6.82
C MET A 77 5.57 0.18 -5.59
N THR A 78 5.83 0.76 -4.40
CA THR A 78 5.18 0.32 -3.16
C THR A 78 3.66 0.42 -3.23
N HIS A 79 3.13 1.44 -3.89
CA HIS A 79 1.69 1.64 -4.01
C HIS A 79 1.08 0.86 -5.19
N GLN A 80 1.89 0.54 -6.21
CA GLN A 80 1.47 -0.25 -7.36
C GLN A 80 1.38 -1.76 -7.07
N LEU A 81 2.17 -2.26 -6.12
CA LEU A 81 2.40 -3.69 -5.89
C LEU A 81 1.12 -4.54 -5.77
N ALA A 82 0.12 -4.05 -5.01
CA ALA A 82 -1.14 -4.78 -4.84
C ALA A 82 -1.93 -4.86 -6.16
N GLY A 83 -2.02 -3.75 -6.89
CA GLY A 83 -2.64 -3.73 -8.22
C GLY A 83 -1.91 -4.64 -9.20
N ALA A 84 -0.58 -4.68 -9.13
CA ALA A 84 0.27 -5.52 -9.97
C ALA A 84 0.04 -7.02 -9.68
N HIS A 85 -0.05 -7.42 -8.41
CA HIS A 85 -0.42 -8.79 -8.03
C HIS A 85 -1.78 -9.19 -8.62
N LEU A 86 -2.78 -8.31 -8.50
CA LEU A 86 -4.15 -8.59 -8.94
C LEU A 86 -4.25 -8.83 -10.45
N ILE A 87 -3.32 -8.34 -11.25
CA ILE A 87 -3.21 -8.61 -12.69
C ILE A 87 -2.12 -9.66 -13.03
N GLY A 88 -1.53 -10.31 -12.03
CA GLY A 88 -0.64 -11.47 -12.19
C GLY A 88 0.83 -11.14 -12.35
N LEU A 89 1.30 -9.97 -11.89
CA LEU A 89 2.68 -9.50 -12.03
C LEU A 89 3.55 -9.81 -10.80
N ASP A 90 3.40 -11.02 -10.25
CA ASP A 90 4.11 -11.44 -9.03
C ASP A 90 5.62 -11.58 -9.24
N THR A 91 6.04 -11.95 -10.45
CA THR A 91 7.47 -12.06 -10.78
C THR A 91 8.11 -10.67 -10.84
N GLU A 92 7.40 -9.70 -11.41
CA GLU A 92 7.80 -8.31 -11.47
C GLU A 92 7.87 -7.69 -10.08
N ASN A 93 6.84 -7.89 -9.25
CA ASN A 93 6.81 -7.48 -7.85
C ASN A 93 8.01 -8.00 -7.07
N GLU A 94 8.29 -9.31 -7.16
CA GLU A 94 9.44 -9.93 -6.48
C GLU A 94 10.77 -9.36 -6.99
N THR A 95 10.94 -9.27 -8.31
CA THR A 95 12.17 -8.73 -8.94
C THR A 95 12.45 -7.31 -8.48
N MET A 96 11.44 -6.43 -8.52
CA MET A 96 11.57 -5.04 -8.13
C MET A 96 11.82 -4.90 -6.62
N LEU A 97 11.09 -5.62 -5.76
CA LEU A 97 11.32 -5.60 -4.30
C LEU A 97 12.74 -6.06 -3.96
N ARG A 98 13.17 -7.17 -4.57
CA ARG A 98 14.51 -7.74 -4.33
C ARG A 98 15.63 -6.81 -4.81
N SER A 99 15.42 -6.08 -5.91
CA SER A 99 16.39 -5.10 -6.40
C SER A 99 16.59 -3.92 -5.44
N TYR A 100 15.52 -3.42 -4.82
CA TYR A 100 15.64 -2.39 -3.77
C TYR A 100 16.28 -2.93 -2.50
N ALA A 101 15.88 -4.13 -2.06
CA ALA A 101 16.50 -4.79 -0.90
C ALA A 101 18.01 -4.97 -1.09
N ALA A 102 18.45 -5.38 -2.29
CA ALA A 102 19.87 -5.53 -2.61
C ALA A 102 20.65 -4.21 -2.58
N SER A 103 19.98 -3.08 -2.84
CA SER A 103 20.60 -1.76 -2.86
C SER A 103 20.78 -1.15 -1.47
N ALA A 104 20.01 -1.58 -0.47
CA ALA A 104 20.07 -1.10 0.91
C ALA A 104 21.27 -1.69 1.68
N THR A 105 22.47 -1.24 1.32
CA THR A 105 23.75 -1.71 1.90
C THR A 105 24.24 -0.78 3.01
N ALA A 106 25.26 -1.22 3.76
CA ALA A 106 25.93 -0.38 4.76
C ALA A 106 26.55 0.89 4.14
N GLU A 107 27.00 0.83 2.89
CA GLU A 107 27.54 1.99 2.15
C GLU A 107 26.46 3.06 1.94
N HIS A 108 25.22 2.64 1.65
CA HIS A 108 24.05 3.53 1.57
C HIS A 108 23.40 3.80 2.92
N LYS A 109 24.05 3.44 4.05
CA LYS A 109 23.49 3.55 5.40
C LYS A 109 22.10 2.89 5.51
N TYR A 110 21.93 1.79 4.79
CA TYR A 110 20.72 0.98 4.65
C TYR A 110 19.50 1.69 4.05
N PHE A 111 19.67 2.85 3.42
CA PHE A 111 18.66 3.37 2.50
C PHE A 111 18.63 2.52 1.22
N PRO A 112 17.45 2.09 0.74
CA PRO A 112 17.32 1.65 -0.64
C PRO A 112 17.51 2.84 -1.58
N VAL A 113 17.98 2.58 -2.80
CA VAL A 113 18.02 3.62 -3.84
C VAL A 113 16.59 4.00 -4.26
N TRP A 114 16.41 5.25 -4.65
CA TRP A 114 15.12 5.75 -5.13
C TRP A 114 14.62 5.07 -6.40
N SER A 115 15.50 4.88 -7.38
CA SER A 115 15.09 4.46 -8.72
C SER A 115 16.12 3.57 -9.40
N LEU A 116 15.59 2.58 -10.10
CA LEU A 116 16.34 1.58 -10.85
C LEU A 116 15.83 1.53 -12.28
N ASN A 117 16.75 1.34 -13.23
CA ASN A 117 16.38 1.05 -14.60
C ASN A 117 15.69 -0.31 -14.71
N PHE A 118 14.98 -0.54 -15.81
CA PHE A 118 14.24 -1.79 -16.06
C PHE A 118 15.11 -3.05 -16.15
N ASP A 119 16.44 -2.94 -16.10
CA ASP A 119 17.36 -4.09 -15.94
C ASP A 119 17.45 -4.61 -14.49
N ALA A 120 16.72 -3.96 -13.57
CA ALA A 120 16.67 -4.24 -12.14
C ALA A 120 18.02 -4.20 -11.42
N LYS A 121 18.98 -3.47 -11.99
CA LYS A 121 20.37 -3.44 -11.49
C LYS A 121 20.97 -2.04 -11.54
N THR A 122 20.74 -1.30 -12.62
CA THR A 122 21.41 -0.02 -12.83
C THR A 122 20.62 1.09 -12.17
N TYR A 123 21.21 1.78 -11.19
CA TYR A 123 20.59 2.95 -10.56
C TYR A 123 20.38 4.06 -11.59
N LEU A 124 19.21 4.71 -11.58
CA LEU A 124 18.93 5.77 -12.56
C LEU A 124 19.85 6.97 -12.29
N SER A 125 20.62 7.37 -13.31
CA SER A 125 21.71 8.32 -13.11
C SER A 125 21.28 9.73 -12.71
N ILE A 126 20.03 10.14 -12.96
CA ILE A 126 19.54 11.45 -12.51
C ILE A 126 19.43 11.49 -10.99
N ASP A 127 19.04 10.37 -10.37
CA ASP A 127 18.75 10.25 -8.94
C ASP A 127 19.93 9.67 -8.13
N TYR A 128 20.94 9.10 -8.80
CA TYR A 128 22.12 8.52 -8.14
C TYR A 128 23.43 9.06 -8.73
N LYS A 129 24.23 9.76 -7.91
CA LYS A 129 25.56 10.28 -8.30
C LYS A 129 26.69 9.54 -7.58
N SER A 130 26.50 9.23 -6.31
CA SER A 130 27.46 8.51 -5.46
C SER A 130 26.73 7.99 -4.20
N PRO A 131 27.36 7.11 -3.39
CA PRO A 131 26.75 6.63 -2.15
C PRO A 131 26.45 7.72 -1.12
N ASP A 132 27.03 8.91 -1.22
CA ASP A 132 26.72 10.05 -0.34
C ASP A 132 25.74 11.06 -0.98
N ASN A 133 25.43 10.90 -2.27
CA ASN A 133 24.61 11.83 -3.06
C ASN A 133 23.68 11.05 -3.99
N PHE A 134 22.52 10.71 -3.44
CA PHE A 134 21.44 10.03 -4.16
C PHE A 134 20.09 10.33 -3.48
N VAL A 135 19.02 10.33 -4.27
CA VAL A 135 17.64 10.49 -3.81
C VAL A 135 17.28 9.34 -2.88
N ARG A 136 16.77 9.64 -1.67
CA ARG A 136 16.32 8.65 -0.69
C ARG A 136 15.38 9.25 0.34
N GLU A 137 14.49 8.42 0.85
CA GLU A 137 13.43 8.83 1.76
C GLU A 137 13.23 7.80 2.86
N VAL A 138 12.99 8.27 4.08
CA VAL A 138 12.76 7.41 5.25
C VAL A 138 11.51 6.51 5.07
N PRO A 139 10.33 7.01 4.65
CA PRO A 139 9.12 6.19 4.57
C PRO A 139 9.27 4.96 3.66
N THR A 140 9.88 5.11 2.47
CA THR A 140 10.08 4.01 1.51
C THR A 140 10.82 2.83 2.12
N THR A 141 11.83 3.09 2.97
CA THR A 141 12.64 2.04 3.59
C THR A 141 11.75 1.06 4.36
N PHE A 142 10.73 1.57 5.03
CA PHE A 142 9.77 0.79 5.79
C PHE A 142 8.64 0.22 4.93
N GLU A 143 8.13 0.99 3.97
CA GLU A 143 7.08 0.51 3.09
C GLU A 143 7.51 -0.68 2.24
N LEU A 144 8.76 -0.76 1.78
CA LEU A 144 9.24 -1.95 1.07
C LEU A 144 9.14 -3.22 1.94
N VAL A 145 9.29 -3.11 3.27
CA VAL A 145 9.05 -4.23 4.21
C VAL A 145 7.56 -4.53 4.31
N GLU A 146 6.71 -3.51 4.46
CA GLU A 146 5.24 -3.65 4.44
C GLU A 146 4.75 -4.37 3.19
N LYS A 147 5.25 -3.96 2.03
CA LYS A 147 4.83 -4.47 0.73
C LYS A 147 5.33 -5.88 0.45
N ALA A 148 6.51 -6.25 0.96
CA ALA A 148 6.92 -7.64 0.97
C ALA A 148 5.98 -8.53 1.79
N ALA A 149 5.54 -8.08 2.98
CA ALA A 149 4.55 -8.82 3.77
C ALA A 149 3.19 -8.87 3.08
N GLN A 150 2.76 -7.78 2.43
CA GLN A 150 1.52 -7.74 1.64
C GLN A 150 1.58 -8.76 0.48
N ALA A 151 2.67 -8.78 -0.27
CA ALA A 151 2.88 -9.74 -1.35
C ALA A 151 2.87 -11.19 -0.84
N TYR A 152 3.52 -11.45 0.30
CA TYR A 152 3.47 -12.76 0.96
C TYR A 152 2.06 -13.17 1.38
N LEU A 153 1.25 -12.25 1.93
CA LEU A 153 -0.14 -12.53 2.31
C LEU A 153 -1.04 -12.84 1.11
N TRP A 154 -0.79 -12.21 -0.04
CA TRP A 154 -1.51 -12.49 -1.29
C TRP A 154 -1.10 -13.82 -1.94
N THR A 155 0.19 -14.13 -1.95
CA THR A 155 0.75 -15.23 -2.76
C THR A 155 1.07 -16.50 -1.96
N GLY A 156 1.37 -16.36 -0.67
CA GLY A 156 2.01 -17.41 0.12
C GLY A 156 3.41 -17.79 -0.38
N ASP A 157 4.00 -16.99 -1.27
CA ASP A 157 5.28 -17.31 -1.91
C ASP A 157 6.42 -17.22 -0.90
N ARG A 158 7.08 -18.36 -0.70
CA ARG A 158 8.18 -18.48 0.25
C ARG A 158 9.40 -17.64 -0.08
N ARG A 159 9.57 -17.17 -1.33
CA ARG A 159 10.67 -16.23 -1.68
C ARG A 159 10.68 -15.01 -0.77
N TYR A 160 9.52 -14.48 -0.38
CA TYR A 160 9.42 -13.33 0.54
C TYR A 160 9.89 -13.61 1.97
N VAL A 161 10.00 -14.87 2.40
CA VAL A 161 10.45 -15.22 3.77
C VAL A 161 11.78 -15.99 3.79
N ASP A 162 12.19 -16.53 2.65
CA ASP A 162 13.39 -17.36 2.50
C ASP A 162 14.54 -16.71 1.74
N ASP A 163 14.27 -15.77 0.83
CA ASP A 163 15.35 -15.12 0.09
C ASP A 163 16.22 -14.31 1.09
N PRO A 164 17.53 -14.59 1.16
CA PRO A 164 18.40 -13.96 2.13
C PRO A 164 18.56 -12.45 1.90
N VAL A 165 18.51 -11.97 0.65
CA VAL A 165 18.61 -10.54 0.34
C VAL A 165 17.42 -9.79 0.90
N LEU A 166 16.22 -10.33 0.68
CA LEU A 166 14.99 -9.79 1.22
C LEU A 166 15.00 -9.83 2.76
N TRP A 167 15.33 -10.97 3.35
CA TRP A 167 15.34 -11.13 4.80
C TRP A 167 16.35 -10.23 5.51
N ASP A 168 17.57 -10.10 4.97
CA ASP A 168 18.59 -9.22 5.50
C ASP A 168 18.16 -7.75 5.41
N PHE A 169 17.55 -7.34 4.29
CA PHE A 169 16.97 -6.01 4.16
C PHE A 169 15.92 -5.73 5.24
N TYR A 170 14.96 -6.63 5.46
CA TYR A 170 13.91 -6.39 6.46
C TYR A 170 14.49 -6.20 7.87
N ARG A 171 15.50 -7.01 8.21
CA ARG A 171 16.22 -6.88 9.48
C ARG A 171 16.97 -5.55 9.57
N HIS A 172 17.70 -5.16 8.52
CA HIS A 172 18.42 -3.89 8.53
C HIS A 172 17.48 -2.69 8.60
N ALA A 173 16.43 -2.66 7.79
CA ALA A 173 15.42 -1.61 7.77
C ALA A 173 14.76 -1.40 9.14
N THR A 174 14.47 -2.49 9.87
CA THR A 174 13.74 -2.43 11.15
C THR A 174 14.61 -2.53 12.41
N GLU A 175 15.93 -2.50 12.26
CA GLU A 175 16.89 -2.47 13.37
C GLU A 175 17.99 -1.44 13.09
N GLN A 176 18.96 -1.79 12.23
CA GLN A 176 20.19 -1.02 12.06
C GLN A 176 19.97 0.34 11.40
N PHE A 177 19.04 0.43 10.44
CA PHE A 177 18.64 1.69 9.82
C PHE A 177 18.11 2.65 10.89
N ILE A 178 17.17 2.20 11.71
CA ILE A 178 16.60 3.02 12.81
C ILE A 178 17.70 3.44 13.79
N ASP A 179 18.62 2.53 14.13
CA ASP A 179 19.75 2.84 15.02
C ASP A 179 20.71 3.89 14.46
N LEU A 180 20.90 3.94 13.15
CA LEU A 180 21.75 4.91 12.49
C LEU A 180 21.09 6.29 12.33
N HIS A 181 19.76 6.34 12.31
CA HIS A 181 18.98 7.53 11.97
C HIS A 181 17.99 7.92 13.09
N ASN A 182 18.41 8.03 14.35
CA ASN A 182 17.51 8.38 15.48
C ASN A 182 18.12 9.36 16.50
N SER A 183 18.96 10.27 16.02
CA SER A 183 19.88 11.05 16.87
C SER A 183 19.45 12.49 17.13
N ALA A 184 18.57 13.06 16.29
CA ALA A 184 18.13 14.44 16.38
C ALA A 184 17.11 14.64 17.52
N ARG A 185 16.24 13.66 17.77
CA ARG A 185 15.19 13.75 18.79
C ARG A 185 15.20 12.56 19.77
N PRO A 186 15.15 12.81 21.09
CA PRO A 186 15.03 11.74 22.07
C PRO A 186 13.59 11.21 22.15
N ASN A 187 13.37 9.99 21.67
CA ASN A 187 12.05 9.32 21.66
C ASN A 187 11.76 8.45 22.90
N GLY A 188 12.56 8.61 23.96
CA GLY A 188 12.39 7.86 25.20
C GLY A 188 12.70 6.37 25.03
N LYS A 189 11.68 5.51 25.14
CA LYS A 189 11.83 4.05 25.10
C LYS A 189 11.68 3.44 23.71
N VAL A 190 11.08 4.18 22.78
CA VAL A 190 11.00 3.79 21.37
C VAL A 190 12.07 4.55 20.58
N LYS A 191 12.30 4.10 19.36
CA LYS A 191 13.13 4.79 18.38
C LYS A 191 12.24 5.13 17.20
N VAL A 192 12.51 6.24 16.54
CA VAL A 192 11.83 6.69 15.34
C VAL A 192 12.93 7.07 14.37
N ALA A 193 12.88 6.55 13.15
CA ALA A 193 13.86 6.92 12.14
C ALA A 193 13.65 8.35 11.62
N GLU A 194 14.77 9.00 11.31
CA GLU A 194 14.85 10.41 11.00
C GLU A 194 15.44 10.65 9.60
N GLY A 195 14.95 11.70 8.94
CA GLY A 195 15.60 12.32 7.80
C GLY A 195 16.63 13.37 8.24
N THR A 196 17.34 13.92 7.26
CA THR A 196 18.44 14.87 7.52
C THR A 196 18.02 16.33 7.46
N GLY A 197 16.76 16.62 7.12
CA GLY A 197 16.26 17.99 6.86
C GLY A 197 16.94 18.75 5.71
N ASN A 198 17.75 18.07 4.88
CA ASN A 198 18.61 18.68 3.85
C ASN A 198 18.21 18.25 2.42
N GLY A 199 16.91 18.03 2.20
CA GLY A 199 16.35 17.61 0.92
C GLY A 199 16.53 16.12 0.58
N ILE A 200 15.87 15.69 -0.50
CA ILE A 200 15.76 14.27 -0.86
C ILE A 200 17.09 13.61 -1.24
N PHE A 201 18.06 14.37 -1.78
CA PHE A 201 19.41 13.85 -2.07
C PHE A 201 20.26 13.59 -0.81
N SER A 202 19.78 14.02 0.36
CA SER A 202 20.43 13.83 1.66
C SER A 202 19.72 12.80 2.54
N GLY A 203 18.48 12.44 2.21
CA GLY A 203 17.59 11.63 3.04
C GLY A 203 16.46 12.46 3.61
N ALA A 204 15.32 12.51 2.90
CA ALA A 204 14.14 13.21 3.37
C ALA A 204 13.39 12.39 4.43
N ALA A 205 12.84 13.07 5.44
CA ALA A 205 12.03 12.44 6.48
C ALA A 205 10.64 12.02 5.97
N SER A 206 10.18 12.63 4.87
CA SER A 206 8.82 12.53 4.33
C SER A 206 8.85 12.47 2.81
N TYR A 207 7.81 11.87 2.22
CA TYR A 207 7.49 11.96 0.79
C TYR A 207 7.07 13.33 0.32
N ASN A 208 6.64 14.20 1.23
CA ASN A 208 6.47 15.59 0.90
C ASN A 208 7.86 16.25 0.85
N GLU A 209 8.46 16.22 -0.34
CA GLU A 209 9.82 16.71 -0.61
C GLU A 209 9.94 18.25 -0.60
N GLN A 210 8.84 18.98 -0.42
CA GLN A 210 8.86 20.44 -0.51
C GLN A 210 9.69 21.06 0.62
N ASP A 211 10.69 21.85 0.23
CA ASP A 211 11.59 22.57 1.13
C ASP A 211 10.80 23.47 2.10
N GLY A 212 11.16 23.45 3.39
CA GLY A 212 10.68 24.47 4.32
C GLY A 212 10.84 24.15 5.81
N ASP A 213 10.52 22.92 6.22
CA ASP A 213 10.38 22.62 7.65
C ASP A 213 11.65 22.01 8.30
N GLY A 214 12.65 21.59 7.52
CA GLY A 214 13.88 20.99 8.07
C GLY A 214 13.59 19.77 8.96
N LEU A 215 12.76 18.86 8.45
CA LEU A 215 12.19 17.75 9.23
C LEU A 215 13.23 16.68 9.59
N ALA A 216 13.22 16.28 10.86
CA ALA A 216 13.86 15.07 11.35
C ALA A 216 12.88 13.90 11.27
N GLU A 217 11.72 14.02 11.91
CA GLU A 217 10.70 12.98 11.92
C GLU A 217 9.44 13.51 11.23
N ALA A 218 8.74 12.63 10.51
CA ALA A 218 7.49 12.97 9.84
C ALA A 218 6.45 11.87 10.01
N GLY A 219 5.18 12.25 9.93
CA GLY A 219 4.04 11.38 10.17
C GLY A 219 3.97 10.18 9.23
N ASP A 220 4.37 10.34 7.96
CA ASP A 220 4.53 9.24 7.00
C ASP A 220 5.69 8.31 7.37
N GLY A 221 6.82 8.86 7.84
CA GLY A 221 7.96 8.08 8.31
C GLY A 221 7.62 7.18 9.50
N ILE A 222 7.15 7.75 10.61
CA ILE A 222 6.80 6.99 11.82
C ILE A 222 5.65 6.00 11.59
N ALA A 223 4.67 6.38 10.76
CA ALA A 223 3.53 5.51 10.48
C ALA A 223 3.92 4.34 9.55
N SER A 224 4.88 4.56 8.64
CA SER A 224 5.45 3.47 7.83
C SER A 224 6.35 2.56 8.67
N GLU A 225 7.14 3.09 9.61
CA GLU A 225 7.90 2.29 10.58
C GLU A 225 6.98 1.36 11.38
N TYR A 226 5.84 1.86 11.85
CA TYR A 226 4.81 1.05 12.51
C TYR A 226 4.33 -0.11 11.63
N GLN A 227 4.05 0.14 10.35
CA GLN A 227 3.64 -0.92 9.42
C GLN A 227 4.78 -1.90 9.13
N ALA A 228 6.03 -1.45 9.06
CA ALA A 228 7.17 -2.35 8.92
C ALA A 228 7.35 -3.28 10.14
N TYR A 229 7.04 -2.83 11.36
CA TYR A 229 7.01 -3.72 12.51
C TYR A 229 5.89 -4.77 12.42
N LEU A 230 4.68 -4.39 12.02
CA LEU A 230 3.61 -5.37 11.78
C LEU A 230 3.98 -6.36 10.67
N ALA A 231 4.59 -5.87 9.59
CA ALA A 231 5.07 -6.66 8.48
C ALA A 231 6.15 -7.66 8.90
N MET A 232 7.11 -7.23 9.72
CA MET A 232 8.11 -8.13 10.29
C MET A 232 7.49 -9.24 11.13
N ALA A 233 6.41 -8.95 11.88
CA ALA A 233 5.69 -9.99 12.60
C ALA A 233 5.00 -10.98 11.65
N VAL A 234 4.43 -10.52 10.53
CA VAL A 234 3.85 -11.39 9.48
C VAL A 234 4.93 -12.28 8.86
N LEU A 235 6.02 -11.68 8.38
CA LEU A 235 7.11 -12.40 7.70
C LEU A 235 7.79 -13.40 8.63
N ALA A 236 8.03 -13.02 9.90
CA ALA A 236 8.60 -13.92 10.90
C ALA A 236 7.69 -15.14 11.17
N ARG A 237 6.36 -14.95 11.25
CA ARG A 237 5.41 -16.08 11.36
C ARG A 237 5.47 -16.97 10.12
N GLY A 238 5.54 -16.39 8.92
CA GLY A 238 5.71 -17.13 7.66
C GLY A 238 7.00 -17.96 7.62
N LYS A 239 8.07 -17.47 8.26
CA LYS A 239 9.32 -18.20 8.45
C LYS A 239 9.28 -19.26 9.57
N GLY A 240 8.22 -19.26 10.39
CA GLY A 240 8.08 -20.13 11.57
C GLY A 240 8.71 -19.57 12.86
N ASP A 241 9.25 -18.35 12.84
CA ASP A 241 9.84 -17.70 14.02
C ASP A 241 8.79 -16.94 14.83
N THR A 242 8.05 -17.68 15.64
CA THR A 242 7.00 -17.09 16.50
C THR A 242 7.55 -16.20 17.61
N ALA A 243 8.82 -16.36 18.00
CA ALA A 243 9.43 -15.54 19.04
C ALA A 243 9.76 -14.15 18.49
N LEU A 244 10.38 -14.08 17.32
CA LEU A 244 10.63 -12.83 16.61
C LEU A 244 9.32 -12.12 16.26
N ALA A 245 8.30 -12.86 15.82
CA ALA A 245 6.99 -12.28 15.55
C ALA A 245 6.40 -11.57 16.77
N ARG A 246 6.42 -12.20 17.96
CA ARG A 246 5.94 -11.57 19.20
C ARG A 246 6.74 -10.34 19.59
N THR A 247 8.05 -10.33 19.32
CA THR A 247 8.89 -9.14 19.55
C THR A 247 8.43 -7.97 18.70
N TYR A 248 8.18 -8.19 17.42
CA TYR A 248 7.75 -7.13 16.50
C TYR A 248 6.28 -6.72 16.70
N ASP A 249 5.39 -7.64 17.07
CA ASP A 249 4.03 -7.28 17.54
C ASP A 249 4.11 -6.30 18.71
N LYS A 250 5.00 -6.57 19.68
CA LYS A 250 5.21 -5.69 20.83
C LYS A 250 5.79 -4.34 20.41
N ARG A 251 6.80 -4.30 19.52
CA ARG A 251 7.37 -3.04 19.02
C ARG A 251 6.34 -2.19 18.29
N ALA A 252 5.51 -2.80 17.45
CA ALA A 252 4.41 -2.10 16.78
C ALA A 252 3.41 -1.52 17.80
N ALA A 253 3.02 -2.30 18.80
CA ALA A 253 2.11 -1.84 19.85
C ALA A 253 2.72 -0.70 20.69
N ASP A 254 4.00 -0.80 21.07
CA ASP A 254 4.71 0.21 21.84
C ASP A 254 4.87 1.52 21.02
N LEU A 255 5.20 1.43 19.72
CA LEU A 255 5.30 2.60 18.83
C LEU A 255 3.94 3.27 18.61
N LYS A 256 2.87 2.48 18.43
CA LYS A 256 1.52 3.01 18.30
C LYS A 256 1.06 3.72 19.57
N ALA A 257 1.34 3.15 20.75
CA ALA A 257 1.04 3.79 22.03
C ALA A 257 1.81 5.11 22.16
N TYR A 258 3.12 5.10 21.91
CA TYR A 258 3.95 6.30 21.90
C TYR A 258 3.44 7.38 20.95
N PHE A 259 3.01 6.99 19.74
CA PHE A 259 2.47 7.93 18.78
C PHE A 259 1.24 8.66 19.34
N ASN A 260 0.31 7.94 19.94
CA ASN A 260 -0.96 8.48 20.40
C ASN A 260 -0.86 9.21 21.75
N ASP A 261 0.02 8.73 22.64
CA ASP A 261 0.18 9.27 24.00
C ASP A 261 1.11 10.50 24.03
N ASP A 262 2.16 10.51 23.20
CA ASP A 262 3.23 11.51 23.26
C ASP A 262 3.48 12.21 21.92
N TRP A 263 3.81 11.48 20.86
CA TRP A 263 4.38 12.04 19.62
C TRP A 263 3.40 12.96 18.87
N SER A 264 2.14 12.56 18.74
CA SER A 264 1.11 13.34 18.02
C SER A 264 0.57 14.53 18.84
N GLY A 265 1.08 14.72 20.06
CA GLY A 265 0.58 15.69 21.03
C GLY A 265 -0.84 15.34 21.50
N THR A 266 -1.55 16.32 22.06
CA THR A 266 -2.95 16.18 22.49
C THR A 266 -3.95 16.87 21.56
N GLY A 267 -3.47 17.51 20.49
CA GLY A 267 -4.29 18.24 19.52
C GLY A 267 -5.09 17.31 18.60
N SER A 268 -6.08 17.87 17.89
CA SER A 268 -6.88 17.17 16.87
C SER A 268 -7.00 18.03 15.61
N GLY A 269 -7.33 17.42 14.46
CA GLY A 269 -7.41 18.16 13.20
C GLY A 269 -6.10 18.92 12.92
N ALA A 270 -6.20 20.21 12.60
CA ALA A 270 -5.04 21.06 12.33
C ALA A 270 -4.03 21.16 13.48
N ASP A 271 -4.44 20.93 14.74
CA ASP A 271 -3.56 21.05 15.91
C ASP A 271 -2.80 19.75 16.24
N MET A 272 -3.08 18.66 15.54
CA MET A 272 -2.34 17.41 15.73
C MET A 272 -0.93 17.55 15.15
N VAL A 273 0.08 17.06 15.89
CA VAL A 273 1.46 17.07 15.42
C VAL A 273 1.61 16.08 14.26
N ARG A 274 2.19 16.56 13.16
CA ARG A 274 2.45 15.79 11.93
C ARG A 274 3.93 15.56 11.66
N ALA A 275 4.81 16.29 12.33
CA ALA A 275 6.26 16.17 12.15
C ALA A 275 7.03 16.87 13.27
N TYR A 276 8.34 16.64 13.31
CA TYR A 276 9.29 17.36 14.14
C TYR A 276 10.49 17.84 13.32
N THR A 277 10.94 19.06 13.56
CA THR A 277 12.16 19.61 12.96
C THR A 277 13.42 18.98 13.59
N LEU A 278 14.60 19.20 12.99
CA LEU A 278 15.91 18.83 13.56
C LEU A 278 16.18 19.41 14.96
N SER A 279 15.53 20.51 15.34
CA SER A 279 15.63 21.08 16.68
C SER A 279 14.61 20.49 17.68
N GLY A 280 13.85 19.48 17.26
CA GLY A 280 12.79 18.87 18.05
C GLY A 280 11.52 19.73 18.17
N THR A 281 11.34 20.73 17.31
CA THR A 281 10.15 21.58 17.33
C THR A 281 8.97 20.86 16.68
N PRO A 282 7.81 20.74 17.36
CA PRO A 282 6.63 20.11 16.77
C PRO A 282 6.07 20.96 15.63
N VAL A 283 5.63 20.30 14.57
CA VAL A 283 4.98 20.91 13.40
C VAL A 283 3.56 20.38 13.30
N THR A 284 2.59 21.28 13.17
CA THR A 284 1.15 20.99 13.02
C THR A 284 0.64 21.50 11.66
N GLY A 285 -0.68 21.47 11.43
CA GLY A 285 -1.30 21.95 10.21
C GLY A 285 -1.26 20.95 9.06
N TRP A 286 -1.30 21.47 7.82
CA TRP A 286 -1.40 20.65 6.61
C TRP A 286 -0.02 20.33 6.07
N GLY A 287 0.32 19.04 6.01
CA GLY A 287 1.63 18.57 5.55
C GLY A 287 1.60 17.58 4.40
N LYS A 288 0.45 17.45 3.71
CA LYS A 288 0.26 16.54 2.58
C LYS A 288 0.53 15.09 2.98
N GLU A 289 1.53 14.43 2.41
CA GLU A 289 1.85 13.02 2.65
C GLU A 289 2.09 12.71 4.14
N ASN A 290 2.84 13.56 4.85
CA ASN A 290 3.05 13.36 6.30
C ASN A 290 1.82 13.65 7.18
N SER A 291 0.73 14.17 6.60
CA SER A 291 -0.59 14.19 7.23
C SER A 291 -1.42 12.96 6.81
N VAL A 292 -1.47 12.63 5.52
CA VAL A 292 -2.30 11.56 4.95
C VAL A 292 -1.87 10.17 5.43
N PHE A 293 -0.57 9.92 5.56
CA PHE A 293 -0.07 8.58 5.84
C PHE A 293 -0.33 8.15 7.29
N MET A 294 -0.47 9.08 8.24
CA MET A 294 -0.77 8.73 9.64
C MET A 294 -2.08 7.91 9.76
N PRO A 295 -3.24 8.38 9.25
CA PRO A 295 -4.45 7.55 9.21
C PRO A 295 -4.37 6.43 8.17
N MET A 296 -3.68 6.61 7.03
CA MET A 296 -3.57 5.54 6.00
C MET A 296 -2.82 4.31 6.50
N LYS A 297 -1.82 4.51 7.36
CA LYS A 297 -1.04 3.46 8.01
C LYS A 297 -1.65 3.04 9.36
N GLN A 298 -2.82 3.57 9.71
CA GLN A 298 -3.59 3.20 10.90
C GLN A 298 -2.79 3.27 12.22
N ILE A 299 -1.84 4.22 12.33
CA ILE A 299 -1.12 4.46 13.58
C ILE A 299 -1.97 5.28 14.57
N ILE A 300 -2.85 6.14 14.07
CA ILE A 300 -3.81 6.90 14.89
C ILE A 300 -4.84 5.92 15.49
N GLU A 301 -5.14 6.04 16.77
CA GLU A 301 -6.23 5.28 17.39
C GLU A 301 -7.60 5.68 16.82
N PRO A 302 -8.51 4.72 16.59
CA PRO A 302 -9.84 5.02 16.09
C PRO A 302 -10.67 5.76 17.16
N GLY A 303 -11.56 6.63 16.70
CA GLY A 303 -12.44 7.43 17.54
C GLY A 303 -12.40 8.92 17.15
N ALA A 304 -13.06 9.76 17.96
CA ALA A 304 -13.34 11.16 17.61
C ALA A 304 -12.10 11.98 17.21
N ARG A 305 -10.92 11.70 17.79
CA ARG A 305 -9.67 12.38 17.44
C ARG A 305 -9.20 12.01 16.02
N GLY A 306 -9.25 10.73 15.68
CA GLY A 306 -8.95 10.25 14.34
C GLY A 306 -9.97 10.75 13.33
N ASP A 307 -11.26 10.70 13.67
CA ASP A 307 -12.35 11.19 12.81
C ASP A 307 -12.19 12.69 12.48
N ALA A 308 -11.89 13.52 13.49
CA ALA A 308 -11.62 14.94 13.28
C ALA A 308 -10.37 15.20 12.42
N TYR A 309 -9.37 14.32 12.49
CA TYR A 309 -8.19 14.42 11.63
C TYR A 309 -8.48 14.02 10.18
N LEU A 310 -9.31 13.00 9.97
CA LEU A 310 -9.80 12.60 8.64
C LEU A 310 -10.62 13.73 8.00
N ASP A 311 -11.54 14.33 8.75
CA ASP A 311 -12.35 15.46 8.29
C ASP A 311 -11.46 16.67 7.93
N TYR A 312 -10.42 16.92 8.72
CA TYR A 312 -9.43 17.96 8.43
C TYR A 312 -8.68 17.69 7.12
N ILE A 313 -8.16 16.48 6.91
CA ILE A 313 -7.48 16.10 5.66
C ILE A 313 -8.41 16.28 4.46
N GLU A 314 -9.65 15.78 4.55
CA GLU A 314 -10.65 15.92 3.50
C GLU A 314 -10.89 17.40 3.14
N ALA A 315 -11.03 18.26 4.15
CA ALA A 315 -11.21 19.69 3.96
C ALA A 315 -9.98 20.39 3.35
N GLN A 316 -8.76 19.97 3.69
CA GLN A 316 -7.54 20.51 3.09
C GLN A 316 -7.41 20.11 1.62
N GLU A 317 -7.64 18.83 1.30
CA GLU A 317 -7.52 18.33 -0.07
C GLU A 317 -8.59 18.89 -1.02
N LEU A 318 -9.78 19.20 -0.51
CA LEU A 318 -10.82 19.90 -1.27
C LEU A 318 -10.62 21.42 -1.32
N GLY A 319 -9.72 21.96 -0.49
CA GLY A 319 -9.44 23.38 -0.35
C GLY A 319 -8.44 23.92 -1.38
N PRO A 320 -8.14 25.23 -1.31
CA PRO A 320 -7.19 25.87 -2.23
C PRO A 320 -5.74 25.36 -2.08
N GLU A 321 -5.40 24.79 -0.92
CA GLU A 321 -4.10 24.20 -0.60
C GLU A 321 -4.06 22.68 -0.84
N GLY A 322 -5.10 22.13 -1.50
CA GLY A 322 -5.18 20.73 -1.88
C GLY A 322 -4.06 20.34 -2.84
N SER A 323 -3.76 19.06 -2.90
CA SER A 323 -2.63 18.56 -3.66
C SER A 323 -2.83 18.78 -5.17
N PRO A 324 -1.91 19.49 -5.86
CA PRO A 324 -2.05 19.75 -7.29
C PRO A 324 -1.66 18.54 -8.15
N ASN A 325 -0.90 17.60 -7.57
CA ASN A 325 -0.43 16.39 -8.21
C ASN A 325 -1.44 15.26 -7.94
N ILE A 326 -1.82 14.52 -8.99
CA ILE A 326 -2.70 13.35 -8.85
C ILE A 326 -2.07 12.28 -7.95
N GLU A 327 -0.73 12.23 -7.91
CA GLU A 327 0.04 11.35 -7.03
C GLU A 327 -0.44 11.45 -5.58
N SER A 328 -0.44 12.63 -4.98
CA SER A 328 -0.82 12.78 -3.57
C SER A 328 -2.30 12.43 -3.32
N THR A 329 -3.18 12.56 -4.32
CA THR A 329 -4.60 12.22 -4.19
C THR A 329 -4.88 10.72 -4.27
N MET A 330 -4.01 9.92 -4.90
CA MET A 330 -4.26 8.49 -5.07
C MET A 330 -4.15 7.68 -3.78
N TYR A 331 -3.56 8.28 -2.73
CA TYR A 331 -3.52 7.71 -1.38
C TYR A 331 -4.86 7.82 -0.64
N LEU A 332 -5.71 8.79 -1.02
CA LEU A 332 -6.91 9.13 -0.26
C LEU A 332 -7.94 7.99 -0.22
N PRO A 333 -8.23 7.25 -1.31
CA PRO A 333 -9.13 6.11 -1.23
C PRO A 333 -8.65 5.04 -0.24
N ASP A 334 -7.37 4.66 -0.26
CA ASP A 334 -6.81 3.68 0.67
C ASP A 334 -6.90 4.16 2.12
N MET A 335 -6.60 5.44 2.34
CA MET A 335 -6.73 6.08 3.65
C MET A 335 -8.18 6.03 4.16
N PHE A 336 -9.16 6.42 3.34
CA PHE A 336 -10.56 6.43 3.75
C PHE A 336 -11.15 5.01 3.91
N PHE A 337 -10.82 4.05 3.06
CA PHE A 337 -11.26 2.65 3.22
C PHE A 337 -10.71 1.99 4.48
N LYS A 338 -9.44 2.25 4.82
CA LYS A 338 -8.83 1.75 6.06
C LYS A 338 -9.45 2.35 7.32
N ASN A 339 -10.11 3.50 7.19
CA ASN A 339 -10.80 4.19 8.27
C ASN A 339 -12.33 4.11 8.17
N ASN A 340 -12.87 3.19 7.36
CA ASN A 340 -14.31 2.91 7.22
C ASN A 340 -15.15 4.13 6.76
N ARG A 341 -14.57 4.98 5.92
CA ARG A 341 -15.22 6.13 5.27
C ARG A 341 -15.49 5.81 3.79
N ASP A 342 -16.23 4.73 3.58
CA ASP A 342 -16.39 4.08 2.27
C ASP A 342 -16.96 5.00 1.18
N ASP A 343 -17.92 5.86 1.55
CA ASP A 343 -18.49 6.87 0.63
C ASP A 343 -17.46 7.89 0.18
N THR A 344 -16.65 8.42 1.11
CA THR A 344 -15.59 9.38 0.81
C THR A 344 -14.50 8.72 -0.05
N ALA A 345 -14.10 7.48 0.29
CA ALA A 345 -13.13 6.73 -0.52
C ALA A 345 -13.61 6.58 -1.97
N TRP A 346 -14.88 6.21 -2.17
CA TRP A 346 -15.46 6.09 -3.51
C TRP A 346 -15.53 7.43 -4.26
N GLN A 347 -15.83 8.53 -3.57
CA GLN A 347 -15.79 9.87 -4.18
C GLN A 347 -14.40 10.21 -4.73
N TRP A 348 -13.34 9.91 -3.99
CA TRP A 348 -11.97 10.13 -4.44
C TRP A 348 -11.58 9.22 -5.61
N MET A 349 -11.95 7.94 -5.59
CA MET A 349 -11.72 7.05 -6.74
C MET A 349 -12.36 7.59 -8.02
N LYS A 350 -13.61 8.08 -7.94
CA LYS A 350 -14.30 8.70 -9.08
C LYS A 350 -13.61 9.98 -9.56
N LYS A 351 -13.16 10.83 -8.63
CA LYS A 351 -12.41 12.05 -8.98
C LYS A 351 -11.12 11.69 -9.73
N ILE A 352 -10.31 10.79 -9.18
CA ILE A 352 -9.05 10.31 -9.80
C ILE A 352 -9.34 9.74 -11.20
N TYR A 353 -10.32 8.85 -11.32
CA TYR A 353 -10.69 8.27 -12.61
C TYR A 353 -11.23 9.32 -13.59
N GLY A 354 -12.02 10.28 -13.14
CA GLY A 354 -12.56 11.36 -13.95
C GLY A 354 -11.49 12.35 -14.44
N GLU A 355 -10.43 12.53 -13.67
CA GLU A 355 -9.32 13.46 -13.96
C GLU A 355 -8.18 12.83 -14.74
N ARG A 356 -8.26 11.53 -15.07
CA ARG A 356 -7.23 10.80 -15.80
C ARG A 356 -6.86 11.41 -17.17
N GLU A 357 -7.78 12.13 -17.81
CA GLU A 357 -7.53 12.75 -19.12
C GLU A 357 -6.97 14.19 -18.99
N LEU A 358 -6.89 14.73 -17.77
CA LEU A 358 -6.29 16.05 -17.53
C LEU A 358 -4.77 15.98 -17.65
N GLN A 359 -4.16 17.09 -18.04
CA GLN A 359 -2.71 17.20 -18.15
C GLN A 359 -2.04 17.02 -16.79
N HIS A 360 -1.06 16.12 -16.73
CA HIS A 360 -0.23 15.92 -15.55
C HIS A 360 0.68 17.12 -15.29
N VAL A 361 1.00 17.38 -14.01
CA VAL A 361 1.83 18.52 -13.57
C VAL A 361 3.23 18.51 -14.18
N ASN A 362 3.82 17.32 -14.35
CA ASN A 362 4.96 17.13 -15.25
C ASN A 362 4.44 17.06 -16.69
N SER A 363 4.64 18.12 -17.46
CA SER A 363 4.17 18.21 -18.85
C SER A 363 4.70 17.12 -19.78
N SER A 364 5.86 16.53 -19.48
CA SER A 364 6.45 15.44 -20.27
C SER A 364 5.79 14.08 -20.03
N GLN A 365 4.95 13.97 -18.98
CA GLN A 365 4.22 12.75 -18.63
C GLN A 365 3.01 12.50 -19.54
N GLY A 366 2.43 13.56 -20.12
CA GLY A 366 1.12 13.49 -20.77
C GLY A 366 -0.04 13.59 -19.77
N PRO A 367 -1.20 12.94 -20.03
CA PRO A 367 -2.34 12.95 -19.11
C PRO A 367 -2.05 12.27 -17.77
N ASN A 368 -2.82 12.62 -16.74
CA ASN A 368 -2.76 12.02 -15.41
C ASN A 368 -2.92 10.50 -15.41
N GLY A 369 -3.77 9.96 -16.28
CA GLY A 369 -3.97 8.53 -16.45
C GLY A 369 -2.76 7.81 -17.06
N ASP A 370 -1.81 8.57 -17.62
CA ASP A 370 -0.51 8.06 -18.05
C ASP A 370 0.51 8.02 -16.91
N TYR A 371 0.22 8.56 -15.73
CA TYR A 371 1.01 8.28 -14.52
C TYR A 371 0.72 6.84 -14.07
N PRO A 372 1.71 5.91 -14.11
CA PRO A 372 1.42 4.48 -13.98
C PRO A 372 0.64 4.11 -12.72
N GLU A 373 0.96 4.76 -11.60
CA GLU A 373 0.38 4.44 -10.30
C GLU A 373 -1.14 4.57 -10.27
N VAL A 374 -1.72 5.52 -11.01
CA VAL A 374 -3.18 5.73 -11.08
C VAL A 374 -3.91 4.45 -11.48
N SER A 375 -3.37 3.74 -12.48
CA SER A 375 -4.01 2.53 -12.99
C SER A 375 -3.89 1.35 -12.03
N PHE A 376 -2.76 1.19 -11.35
CA PHE A 376 -2.56 0.09 -10.39
C PHE A 376 -3.36 0.31 -9.10
N THR A 377 -3.39 1.55 -8.58
CA THR A 377 -4.12 1.89 -7.35
C THR A 377 -5.62 1.73 -7.53
N LEU A 378 -6.21 2.13 -8.66
CA LEU A 378 -7.64 1.89 -8.90
C LEU A 378 -7.99 0.38 -9.01
N VAL A 379 -7.07 -0.47 -9.48
CA VAL A 379 -7.24 -1.93 -9.44
C VAL A 379 -7.25 -2.42 -7.99
N SER A 380 -6.25 -2.07 -7.18
CA SER A 380 -6.19 -2.52 -5.77
C SER A 380 -7.33 -1.94 -4.94
N GLN A 381 -7.65 -0.66 -5.07
CA GLN A 381 -8.73 0.00 -4.34
C GLN A 381 -10.11 -0.59 -4.66
N THR A 382 -10.30 -1.18 -5.85
CA THR A 382 -11.52 -1.93 -6.14
C THR A 382 -11.58 -3.26 -5.37
N VAL A 383 -10.47 -3.98 -5.23
CA VAL A 383 -10.44 -5.33 -4.64
C VAL A 383 -10.15 -5.30 -3.12
N GLU A 384 -9.12 -4.58 -2.69
CA GLU A 384 -8.77 -4.40 -1.27
C GLU A 384 -9.65 -3.34 -0.59
N GLY A 385 -10.06 -2.31 -1.33
CA GLY A 385 -10.92 -1.22 -0.84
C GLY A 385 -12.39 -1.64 -0.82
N LEU A 386 -13.10 -1.50 -1.95
CA LEU A 386 -14.54 -1.71 -2.08
C LEU A 386 -15.00 -3.13 -1.70
N MET A 387 -14.28 -4.15 -2.16
CA MET A 387 -14.58 -5.55 -1.82
C MET A 387 -14.03 -5.99 -0.45
N GLY A 388 -13.15 -5.19 0.15
CA GLY A 388 -12.54 -5.49 1.44
C GLY A 388 -11.92 -6.89 1.53
N ILE A 389 -11.35 -7.38 0.41
CA ILE A 389 -10.70 -8.69 0.35
C ILE A 389 -9.30 -8.55 0.97
N ALA A 390 -9.04 -9.32 2.01
CA ALA A 390 -7.75 -9.37 2.68
C ALA A 390 -7.33 -10.85 2.83
N PRO A 391 -6.35 -11.33 2.04
CA PRO A 391 -5.91 -12.71 2.10
C PRO A 391 -4.87 -12.96 3.18
N ASP A 392 -4.72 -14.24 3.51
CA ASP A 392 -3.57 -14.83 4.19
C ASP A 392 -3.37 -16.20 3.53
N ALA A 393 -2.79 -16.15 2.34
CA ALA A 393 -2.72 -17.27 1.39
C ALA A 393 -1.88 -18.43 1.94
N ALA A 394 -0.81 -18.13 2.67
CA ALA A 394 0.06 -19.12 3.32
C ALA A 394 -0.72 -20.00 4.34
N ASP A 395 -1.66 -19.41 5.07
CA ASP A 395 -2.54 -20.13 6.02
C ASP A 395 -3.87 -20.57 5.39
N HIS A 396 -4.03 -20.44 4.07
CA HIS A 396 -5.28 -20.70 3.34
C HIS A 396 -6.49 -19.97 3.94
N ARG A 397 -6.33 -18.68 4.23
CA ARG A 397 -7.37 -17.82 4.79
C ARG A 397 -7.69 -16.66 3.88
N VAL A 398 -8.95 -16.25 3.91
CA VAL A 398 -9.42 -15.02 3.26
C VAL A 398 -10.39 -14.34 4.21
N THR A 399 -10.25 -13.03 4.37
CA THR A 399 -11.25 -12.18 5.01
C THR A 399 -11.95 -11.35 3.94
N THR A 400 -13.26 -11.14 4.09
CA THR A 400 -14.01 -10.18 3.27
C THR A 400 -14.82 -9.26 4.15
N GLN A 401 -14.91 -7.99 3.78
CA GLN A 401 -15.89 -7.07 4.35
C GLN A 401 -16.43 -6.15 3.25
N SER A 402 -17.75 -6.09 3.11
CA SER A 402 -18.38 -5.19 2.15
C SER A 402 -18.11 -3.75 2.56
N ARG A 403 -17.45 -2.97 1.69
CA ARG A 403 -17.26 -1.52 1.81
C ARG A 403 -17.96 -0.80 0.65
N LEU A 404 -19.12 -1.31 0.25
CA LEU A 404 -19.86 -0.72 -0.85
C LEU A 404 -20.41 0.65 -0.43
N PRO A 405 -20.17 1.71 -1.22
CA PRO A 405 -20.68 3.04 -0.93
C PRO A 405 -22.21 3.08 -1.06
N SER A 406 -22.81 4.06 -0.40
CA SER A 406 -24.21 4.43 -0.50
C SER A 406 -24.65 4.51 -1.96
N GLY A 407 -25.69 3.74 -2.29
CA GLY A 407 -26.26 3.65 -3.64
C GLY A 407 -25.76 2.46 -4.47
N MET A 408 -24.60 1.87 -4.13
CA MET A 408 -24.12 0.65 -4.78
C MET A 408 -24.78 -0.59 -4.15
N LYS A 409 -25.74 -1.18 -4.86
CA LYS A 409 -26.57 -2.29 -4.35
C LYS A 409 -25.81 -3.61 -4.28
N TRP A 410 -24.96 -3.88 -5.25
CA TRP A 410 -24.13 -5.09 -5.29
C TRP A 410 -22.88 -4.85 -6.14
N LEU A 411 -21.81 -5.58 -5.81
CA LEU A 411 -20.53 -5.62 -6.52
C LEU A 411 -19.98 -7.04 -6.48
N GLN A 412 -19.39 -7.49 -7.58
CA GLN A 412 -18.71 -8.77 -7.67
C GLN A 412 -17.34 -8.60 -8.32
N ALA A 413 -16.31 -9.16 -7.70
CA ALA A 413 -14.99 -9.36 -8.27
C ALA A 413 -14.79 -10.87 -8.49
N ALA A 414 -14.61 -11.27 -9.75
CA ALA A 414 -14.35 -12.64 -10.16
C ALA A 414 -12.88 -12.85 -10.52
N ASP A 415 -12.42 -14.08 -10.34
CA ASP A 415 -11.07 -14.54 -10.69
C ASP A 415 -9.95 -13.72 -10.01
N VAL A 416 -10.19 -13.28 -8.77
CA VAL A 416 -9.19 -12.59 -7.95
C VAL A 416 -8.11 -13.60 -7.53
N PRO A 417 -6.83 -13.38 -7.88
CA PRO A 417 -5.75 -14.28 -7.51
C PRO A 417 -5.54 -14.29 -5.99
N VAL A 418 -5.44 -15.49 -5.41
CA VAL A 418 -5.06 -15.71 -3.99
C VAL A 418 -4.29 -17.01 -3.94
N GLY A 419 -3.04 -16.96 -3.48
CA GLY A 419 -2.13 -18.09 -3.50
C GLY A 419 -1.97 -18.64 -4.93
N THR A 420 -2.07 -19.96 -5.09
CA THR A 420 -1.99 -20.63 -6.39
C THR A 420 -3.33 -20.76 -7.11
N GLY A 421 -4.40 -20.13 -6.61
CA GLY A 421 -5.76 -20.23 -7.16
C GLY A 421 -6.43 -18.88 -7.29
N THR A 422 -7.72 -18.88 -7.58
CA THR A 422 -8.52 -17.65 -7.59
C THR A 422 -9.80 -17.82 -6.78
N ILE A 423 -10.38 -16.68 -6.38
CA ILE A 423 -11.69 -16.60 -5.74
C ILE A 423 -12.61 -15.66 -6.51
N THR A 424 -13.90 -15.89 -6.36
CA THR A 424 -14.94 -14.94 -6.78
C THR A 424 -15.71 -14.49 -5.55
N VAL A 425 -15.78 -13.19 -5.30
CA VAL A 425 -16.52 -12.61 -4.18
C VAL A 425 -17.61 -11.69 -4.72
N ARG A 426 -18.81 -11.79 -4.15
CA ARG A 426 -19.93 -10.89 -4.41
C ARG A 426 -20.50 -10.37 -3.10
N HIS A 427 -20.66 -9.06 -3.01
CA HIS A 427 -21.44 -8.41 -1.96
C HIS A 427 -22.80 -7.98 -2.51
N ASP A 428 -23.86 -8.25 -1.75
CA ASP A 428 -25.19 -7.66 -1.94
C ASP A 428 -25.45 -6.75 -0.73
N GLY A 429 -25.13 -5.46 -0.90
CA GLY A 429 -25.06 -4.47 0.16
C GLY A 429 -24.09 -4.84 1.28
N ALA A 430 -24.39 -4.40 2.49
CA ALA A 430 -23.59 -4.65 3.69
C ALA A 430 -24.02 -5.89 4.50
N THR A 431 -24.96 -6.71 3.99
CA THR A 431 -25.61 -7.78 4.80
C THR A 431 -25.49 -9.18 4.20
N ARG A 432 -24.99 -9.32 2.97
CA ARG A 432 -24.80 -10.63 2.34
C ARG A 432 -23.54 -10.65 1.48
N THR A 433 -22.73 -11.70 1.68
CA THR A 433 -21.55 -11.98 0.87
C THR A 433 -21.62 -13.42 0.35
N THR A 434 -21.20 -13.61 -0.89
CA THR A 434 -21.01 -14.91 -1.53
C THR A 434 -19.54 -15.05 -1.91
N LEU A 435 -18.90 -16.16 -1.57
CA LEU A 435 -17.54 -16.49 -1.99
C LEU A 435 -17.53 -17.84 -2.69
N THR A 436 -16.95 -17.88 -3.88
CA THR A 436 -16.62 -19.11 -4.61
C THR A 436 -15.11 -19.30 -4.61
N ASN A 437 -14.67 -20.50 -4.25
CA ASN A 437 -13.27 -20.90 -4.41
C ASN A 437 -13.12 -21.54 -5.80
N ASN A 438 -12.44 -20.85 -6.72
CA ASN A 438 -12.28 -21.31 -8.09
C ASN A 438 -11.08 -22.26 -8.27
N ALA A 439 -10.32 -22.54 -7.20
CA ALA A 439 -9.18 -23.45 -7.27
C ALA A 439 -9.61 -24.89 -7.59
N HIS A 440 -8.69 -25.66 -8.17
CA HIS A 440 -8.89 -27.09 -8.48
C HIS A 440 -8.75 -28.02 -7.26
N GLY A 441 -8.15 -27.53 -6.16
CA GLY A 441 -7.90 -28.31 -4.95
C GLY A 441 -7.75 -27.43 -3.71
N GLY A 442 -7.81 -28.06 -2.52
CA GLY A 442 -7.71 -27.36 -1.24
C GLY A 442 -9.02 -26.72 -0.76
N ALA A 443 -8.92 -25.86 0.25
CA ALA A 443 -10.03 -25.11 0.80
C ALA A 443 -9.53 -23.82 1.46
N TYR A 444 -10.34 -22.77 1.44
CA TYR A 444 -10.10 -21.55 2.20
C TYR A 444 -10.91 -21.56 3.49
N GLN A 445 -10.29 -21.14 4.59
CA GLN A 445 -11.04 -20.66 5.76
C GLN A 445 -11.42 -19.21 5.53
N TRP A 446 -12.70 -18.97 5.28
CA TRP A 446 -13.20 -17.66 4.92
C TRP A 446 -13.82 -16.97 6.13
N GLU A 447 -13.31 -15.81 6.52
CA GLU A 447 -13.96 -14.94 7.49
C GLU A 447 -14.82 -13.88 6.79
N ALA A 448 -16.14 -14.08 6.82
CA ALA A 448 -17.10 -13.13 6.30
C ALA A 448 -17.49 -12.12 7.38
N ARG A 449 -17.09 -10.85 7.25
CA ARG A 449 -17.40 -9.77 8.20
C ARG A 449 -18.53 -8.88 7.68
N PHE A 450 -19.40 -8.48 8.60
CA PHE A 450 -20.51 -7.54 8.37
C PHE A 450 -20.46 -6.46 9.46
N PRO A 451 -20.36 -5.16 9.10
CA PRO A 451 -20.29 -4.07 10.08
C PRO A 451 -21.51 -4.07 11.00
N GLY A 452 -21.28 -3.90 12.30
CA GLY A 452 -22.32 -3.82 13.33
C GLY A 452 -22.60 -5.14 14.05
N VAL A 453 -23.52 -5.06 15.02
CA VAL A 453 -23.97 -6.19 15.83
C VAL A 453 -25.33 -6.66 15.33
N HIS A 454 -25.35 -7.82 14.65
CA HIS A 454 -26.57 -8.43 14.11
C HIS A 454 -27.06 -9.58 14.98
N LYS A 455 -28.38 -9.75 15.11
CA LYS A 455 -28.96 -10.80 15.96
C LYS A 455 -28.93 -12.19 15.34
N LYS A 456 -28.77 -12.28 14.01
CA LYS A 456 -28.77 -13.54 13.26
C LYS A 456 -27.68 -13.53 12.21
N ILE A 457 -27.06 -14.69 12.02
CA ILE A 457 -26.16 -14.97 10.91
C ILE A 457 -26.45 -16.36 10.36
N LYS A 458 -26.44 -16.52 9.04
CA LYS A 458 -26.66 -17.78 8.35
C LYS A 458 -25.49 -18.07 7.42
N VAL A 459 -25.08 -19.32 7.36
CA VAL A 459 -24.13 -19.86 6.37
C VAL A 459 -24.90 -20.86 5.50
N ASN A 460 -24.95 -20.62 4.19
CA ASN A 460 -25.71 -21.44 3.23
C ASN A 460 -27.18 -21.66 3.65
N GLY A 461 -27.81 -20.60 4.16
CA GLY A 461 -29.19 -20.64 4.66
C GLY A 461 -29.36 -21.24 6.08
N VAL A 462 -28.35 -21.91 6.62
CA VAL A 462 -28.39 -22.55 7.94
C VAL A 462 -27.98 -21.55 9.02
N PRO A 463 -28.81 -21.31 10.06
CA PRO A 463 -28.47 -20.45 11.18
C PRO A 463 -27.17 -20.90 11.87
N GLN A 464 -26.33 -19.92 12.23
CA GLN A 464 -25.10 -20.14 12.99
C GLN A 464 -25.13 -19.32 14.28
N ARG A 465 -24.25 -19.67 15.23
CA ARG A 465 -24.03 -18.85 16.42
C ARG A 465 -23.44 -17.51 16.01
N VAL A 466 -24.07 -16.43 16.46
CA VAL A 466 -23.55 -15.06 16.29
C VAL A 466 -22.22 -14.92 17.02
N ARG A 467 -21.22 -14.38 16.32
CA ARG A 467 -19.92 -13.99 16.86
C ARG A 467 -19.64 -12.57 16.43
N THR A 468 -19.04 -11.80 17.34
CA THR A 468 -18.61 -10.43 17.05
C THR A 468 -17.12 -10.26 17.36
N LYS A 469 -16.50 -9.28 16.71
CA LYS A 469 -15.14 -8.83 17.04
C LYS A 469 -14.95 -7.38 16.63
N THR A 470 -14.02 -6.69 17.28
CA THR A 470 -13.66 -5.32 16.96
C THR A 470 -12.32 -5.29 16.22
N VAL A 471 -12.28 -4.62 15.07
CA VAL A 471 -11.08 -4.40 14.26
C VAL A 471 -11.05 -2.94 13.85
N GLY A 472 -9.96 -2.23 14.14
CA GLY A 472 -9.83 -0.80 13.79
C GLY A 472 -10.97 0.07 14.33
N GLY A 473 -11.44 -0.20 15.56
CA GLY A 473 -12.54 0.55 16.19
C GLY A 473 -13.95 0.15 15.74
N VAL A 474 -14.09 -0.65 14.68
CA VAL A 474 -15.39 -1.10 14.17
C VAL A 474 -15.71 -2.50 14.68
N THR A 475 -16.92 -2.68 15.20
CA THR A 475 -17.43 -3.99 15.59
C THR A 475 -18.06 -4.66 14.38
N TYR A 476 -17.70 -5.93 14.13
CA TYR A 476 -18.27 -6.75 13.05
C TYR A 476 -18.95 -7.97 13.62
N THR A 477 -20.08 -8.35 13.05
CA THR A 477 -20.62 -9.71 13.14
C THR A 477 -19.95 -10.57 12.06
N TYR A 478 -19.53 -11.79 12.39
CA TYR A 478 -18.81 -12.62 11.43
C TYR A 478 -19.11 -14.12 11.53
N ALA A 479 -18.84 -14.83 10.44
CA ALA A 479 -18.78 -16.29 10.38
C ALA A 479 -17.49 -16.76 9.70
N THR A 480 -17.08 -18.00 9.97
CA THR A 480 -15.84 -18.61 9.46
C THR A 480 -16.10 -19.93 8.69
N PRO A 481 -16.92 -19.94 7.61
CA PRO A 481 -17.10 -21.15 6.82
C PRO A 481 -15.82 -21.59 6.11
N THR A 482 -15.64 -22.91 5.99
CA THR A 482 -14.66 -23.50 5.08
C THR A 482 -15.25 -23.58 3.66
N VAL A 483 -14.55 -23.02 2.67
CA VAL A 483 -14.95 -23.03 1.26
C VAL A 483 -13.99 -23.92 0.47
N ARG A 484 -14.44 -25.14 0.17
CA ARG A 484 -13.67 -26.12 -0.60
C ARG A 484 -13.52 -25.69 -2.07
N ALA A 485 -12.48 -26.16 -2.71
CA ALA A 485 -12.26 -26.02 -4.15
C ALA A 485 -13.53 -26.34 -4.97
N GLY A 486 -13.85 -25.46 -5.91
CA GLY A 486 -15.05 -25.52 -6.75
C GLY A 486 -16.38 -25.24 -6.03
N ALA A 487 -16.37 -24.98 -4.72
CA ALA A 487 -17.58 -24.73 -3.94
C ALA A 487 -17.84 -23.24 -3.75
N THR A 488 -19.12 -22.92 -3.56
CA THR A 488 -19.62 -21.59 -3.20
C THR A 488 -20.20 -21.64 -1.79
N ALA A 489 -19.90 -20.61 -0.98
CA ALA A 489 -20.54 -20.37 0.29
C ALA A 489 -21.21 -18.99 0.30
N VAL A 490 -22.34 -18.88 1.00
CA VAL A 490 -23.08 -17.63 1.20
C VAL A 490 -23.19 -17.37 2.68
N VAL A 491 -22.81 -16.17 3.12
CA VAL A 491 -23.02 -15.71 4.49
C VAL A 491 -23.94 -14.50 4.45
N GLN A 492 -24.94 -14.47 5.32
CA GLN A 492 -25.89 -13.36 5.43
C GLN A 492 -26.25 -13.08 6.89
N VAL A 493 -26.38 -11.80 7.22
CA VAL A 493 -26.81 -11.31 8.52
C VAL A 493 -28.23 -10.73 8.47
N ALA A 494 -28.89 -10.71 9.62
CA ALA A 494 -30.18 -10.07 9.82
C ALA A 494 -30.34 -9.67 11.29
N ASP A 495 -31.21 -8.69 11.55
CA ASP A 495 -31.48 -8.19 12.89
C ASP A 495 -32.56 -8.96 13.68
#